data_AF-A0AAW5R7J5-F1
#
_entry.id   AF-A0AAW5R7J5-F1
#
_cell.length_a   1.000
_cell.length_b   1.000
_cell.length_c   1.000
_cell.angle_alpha   90.00
_cell.angle_beta   90.00
_cell.angle_gamma   90.00
#
_symmetry.space_group_name_H-M   'P 1'
#
loop_
_entity.id
_entity.type
_entity.pdbx_description
1 polymer ?
#
loop_
_entity_poly.entity_id
_entity_poly.type
_entity_poly.pdbx_seq_one_letter_code
_entity_poly.pdbx_strand_id
1 'polypeptide(L)'
;MNNNQTNVEVINENLVKAAIQKAGGVSAVARLITKKNGKNYSYQSVQSWISQDRIPPKYIPVISEVTGIAKSKLDPIVFQE
;
A
#
# COMPACT_ATOMS: atom_id res chain seq x y z
N MET A 1 33.28 11.81 -18.80
CA MET A 1 33.59 11.50 -17.39
C MET A 1 32.61 12.30 -16.56
N ASN A 2 31.43 11.73 -16.33
CA ASN A 2 31.07 10.92 -15.16
C ASN A 2 30.65 11.80 -13.98
N ASN A 3 29.37 11.64 -13.59
CA ASN A 3 28.85 11.58 -12.21
C ASN A 3 27.53 12.35 -12.00
N ASN A 4 26.49 12.06 -12.80
CA ASN A 4 25.09 12.37 -12.43
C ASN A 4 24.26 11.09 -12.25
N GLN A 5 24.85 10.04 -11.68
CA GLN A 5 24.16 8.81 -11.27
C GLN A 5 23.51 8.91 -9.88
N THR A 6 23.69 10.02 -9.17
CA THR A 6 23.25 10.21 -7.77
C THR A 6 21.82 10.78 -7.65
N ASN A 7 20.87 10.26 -8.42
CA ASN A 7 19.44 10.51 -8.13
C ASN A 7 18.48 9.42 -8.63
N VAL A 8 19.00 8.27 -9.05
CA VAL A 8 18.18 7.12 -9.49
C VAL A 8 17.98 6.11 -8.36
N GLU A 9 18.72 6.27 -7.26
CA GLU A 9 18.74 5.37 -6.10
C GLU A 9 17.90 5.87 -4.91
N VAL A 10 16.96 6.80 -5.12
CA VAL A 10 15.85 6.97 -4.16
C VAL A 10 14.81 5.89 -4.42
N ILE A 11 15.28 4.66 -4.17
CA ILE A 11 14.55 3.50 -3.65
C ILE A 11 13.26 3.17 -4.42
N ASN A 12 13.30 2.09 -5.19
CA ASN A 12 12.11 1.29 -5.53
C ASN A 12 11.47 0.78 -4.23
N GLU A 13 10.89 1.68 -3.43
CA GLU A 13 10.04 1.27 -2.33
C GLU A 13 8.83 0.60 -2.97
N ASN A 14 8.74 -0.71 -2.70
CA ASN A 14 7.56 -1.54 -2.92
C ASN A 14 6.30 -0.66 -2.72
N LEU A 15 5.51 -0.52 -3.80
CA LEU A 15 4.38 0.41 -3.85
C LEU A 15 3.41 0.15 -2.71
N VAL A 16 3.24 -1.13 -2.32
CA VAL A 16 2.42 -1.53 -1.18
C VAL A 16 2.99 -0.97 0.12
N LYS A 17 4.29 -1.13 0.36
CA LYS A 17 4.94 -0.53 1.54
C LYS A 17 4.71 0.98 1.59
N ALA A 18 4.95 1.69 0.50
CA ALA A 18 4.77 3.14 0.42
C ALA A 18 3.31 3.55 0.67
N ALA A 19 2.34 2.84 0.07
CA ALA A 19 0.92 3.07 0.29
C ALA A 19 0.52 2.84 1.76
N ILE A 20 1.02 1.77 2.39
CA ILE A 20 0.76 1.47 3.81
C ILE A 20 1.37 2.53 4.72
N GLN A 21 2.59 3.01 4.44
CA GLN A 21 3.19 4.10 5.21
C GLN A 21 2.40 5.39 5.06
N LYS A 22 1.98 5.74 3.84
CA LYS A 22 1.14 6.92 3.58
C LYS A 22 -0.22 6.84 4.28
N ALA A 23 -0.77 5.64 4.46
CA ALA A 23 -1.99 5.39 5.23
C ALA A 23 -1.80 5.43 6.77
N GLY A 24 -0.60 5.81 7.25
CA GLY A 24 -0.27 5.88 8.69
C GLY A 24 0.42 4.63 9.26
N GLY A 25 0.85 3.71 8.40
CA GLY A 25 1.56 2.50 8.77
C GLY A 25 0.68 1.29 9.06
N VAL A 26 1.33 0.15 9.33
CA VAL A 26 0.69 -1.18 9.44
C VAL A 26 -0.40 -1.22 10.52
N SER A 27 -0.13 -0.67 11.71
CA SER A 27 -1.09 -0.59 12.81
C SER A 27 -2.29 0.31 12.49
N ALA A 28 -2.07 1.43 11.79
CA ALA A 28 -3.16 2.34 11.41
C ALA A 28 -4.08 1.69 10.37
N VAL A 29 -3.49 1.02 9.38
CA VAL A 29 -4.25 0.28 8.36
C VAL A 29 -5.04 -0.88 8.97
N ALA A 30 -4.46 -1.64 9.89
CA ALA A 30 -5.17 -2.71 10.59
C ALA A 30 -6.40 -2.18 11.35
N ARG A 31 -6.26 -1.04 12.05
CA ARG A 31 -7.37 -0.37 12.75
C ARG A 31 -8.42 0.15 11.77
N LEU A 32 -7.99 0.75 10.65
CA LEU A 32 -8.88 1.25 9.61
C LEU A 32 -9.77 0.15 9.04
N ILE A 33 -9.18 -0.99 8.69
CA ILE A 33 -9.91 -2.15 8.15
C ILE A 33 -10.83 -2.74 9.21
N THR A 34 -10.36 -2.84 10.46
CA THR A 34 -11.19 -3.31 11.58
C THR A 34 -12.45 -2.46 11.72
N LYS A 35 -12.32 -1.13 11.69
CA LYS A 35 -13.43 -0.20 11.78
C LYS A 35 -14.41 -0.35 10.61
N LYS A 36 -13.89 -0.54 9.39
CA LYS A 36 -14.71 -0.65 8.18
C LYS A 36 -15.44 -1.99 8.06
N ASN A 37 -14.81 -3.08 8.52
CA ASN A 37 -15.35 -4.43 8.38
C ASN A 37 -16.14 -4.93 9.61
N GLY A 38 -16.07 -4.23 10.75
CA GLY A 38 -16.69 -4.67 12.01
C GLY A 38 -16.04 -5.90 12.65
N LYS A 39 -14.93 -6.40 12.09
CA LYS A 39 -14.15 -7.54 12.59
C LYS A 39 -12.69 -7.16 12.71
N ASN A 40 -12.06 -7.59 13.81
CA ASN A 40 -10.63 -7.35 14.06
C ASN A 40 -9.76 -7.85 12.90
N TYR A 41 -8.99 -6.94 12.32
CA TYR A 41 -8.01 -7.20 11.28
C TYR A 41 -6.60 -7.08 11.87
N SER A 42 -5.78 -8.12 11.73
CA SER A 42 -4.53 -8.20 12.47
C SER A 42 -3.39 -7.39 11.82
N TYR A 43 -2.47 -6.93 12.66
CA TYR A 43 -1.21 -6.30 12.23
C TYR A 43 -0.44 -7.22 11.28
N GLN A 44 -0.30 -8.51 11.63
CA GLN A 44 0.43 -9.48 10.81
C GLN A 44 -0.20 -9.66 9.43
N SER A 45 -1.52 -9.54 9.32
CA SER A 45 -2.20 -9.60 8.02
C SER A 45 -1.82 -8.42 7.13
N VAL A 46 -1.71 -7.22 7.69
CA VAL A 46 -1.26 -6.04 6.91
C VAL A 46 0.24 -6.13 6.62
N GLN A 47 1.04 -6.61 7.56
CA GLN A 47 2.47 -6.84 7.36
C GLN A 47 2.73 -7.82 6.21
N SER A 48 1.92 -8.88 6.09
CA SER A 48 2.08 -9.86 5.01
C SER A 48 1.80 -9.27 3.63
N TRP A 49 0.96 -8.23 3.51
CA TRP A 49 0.74 -7.53 2.23
C TRP A 49 2.01 -6.86 1.73
N ILE A 50 2.80 -6.30 2.65
CA ILE A 50 4.09 -5.69 2.32
C ILE A 50 5.06 -6.77 1.86
N SER A 51 5.18 -7.87 2.62
CA SER A 51 6.05 -8.98 2.27
C SER A 51 5.67 -9.68 0.95
N GLN A 52 4.38 -9.70 0.61
CA GLN A 52 3.86 -10.26 -0.64
C GLN A 52 3.81 -9.25 -1.79
N ASP A 53 4.19 -7.99 -1.53
CA ASP A 53 4.03 -6.87 -2.48
C ASP A 53 2.62 -6.82 -3.11
N ARG A 54 1.59 -7.07 -2.29
CA ARG A 54 0.21 -7.15 -2.77
C ARG A 54 -0.81 -6.76 -1.71
N ILE A 55 -1.65 -5.80 -2.04
CA ILE A 55 -2.86 -5.48 -1.27
C ILE A 55 -4.00 -6.34 -1.80
N PRO A 56 -4.76 -7.06 -0.95
CA PRO A 56 -5.93 -7.79 -1.42
C PRO A 56 -6.97 -6.84 -2.06
N PRO A 57 -7.53 -7.16 -3.25
CA PRO A 57 -8.34 -6.22 -4.03
C PRO A 57 -9.51 -5.59 -3.28
N LYS A 58 -10.15 -6.32 -2.37
CA LYS A 58 -11.25 -5.81 -1.52
C LYS A 58 -10.84 -4.63 -0.62
N TYR A 59 -9.56 -4.45 -0.33
CA TYR A 59 -9.05 -3.37 0.51
C TYR A 59 -8.47 -2.21 -0.31
N ILE A 60 -8.24 -2.39 -1.61
CA ILE A 60 -7.69 -1.35 -2.48
C ILE A 60 -8.54 -0.08 -2.51
N PRO A 61 -9.89 -0.13 -2.58
CA PRO A 61 -10.70 1.09 -2.49
C PRO A 61 -10.47 1.87 -1.19
N VAL A 62 -10.28 1.16 -0.07
CA VAL A 62 -10.04 1.78 1.24
C VAL A 62 -8.67 2.44 1.29
N ILE A 63 -7.64 1.76 0.80
CA ILE A 63 -6.27 2.30 0.75
C ILE A 63 -6.20 3.48 -0.23
N SER A 64 -6.85 3.37 -1.38
CA SER A 64 -6.94 4.44 -2.38
C SER A 64 -7.58 5.70 -1.80
N GLU A 65 -8.70 5.56 -1.09
CA GLU A 65 -9.41 6.65 -0.41
C GLU A 65 -8.53 7.39 0.60
N VAL A 66 -7.82 6.69 1.47
CA VAL A 66 -7.01 7.33 2.53
C VAL A 66 -5.65 7.83 2.06
N THR A 67 -5.11 7.26 0.98
CA THR A 67 -3.78 7.65 0.47
C THR A 67 -3.85 8.61 -0.72
N GLY A 68 -5.00 8.71 -1.38
CA GLY A 68 -5.15 9.40 -2.68
C GLY A 68 -4.42 8.71 -3.84
N ILE A 69 -3.91 7.49 -3.66
CA ILE A 69 -3.30 6.72 -4.76
C ILE A 69 -4.43 6.06 -5.56
N ALA A 70 -4.42 6.23 -6.88
CA ALA A 70 -5.44 5.64 -7.75
C ALA A 70 -5.47 4.11 -7.64
N LYS A 71 -6.68 3.51 -7.73
CA LYS A 71 -6.85 2.05 -7.64
C LYS A 71 -6.08 1.31 -8.75
N SER A 72 -6.10 1.88 -9.97
CA SER A 72 -5.35 1.41 -11.13
C SER A 72 -3.84 1.40 -10.92
N LYS A 73 -3.31 2.26 -10.05
CA LYS A 73 -1.89 2.20 -9.65
C LYS A 73 -1.63 1.09 -8.63
N LEU A 74 -2.54 0.85 -7.70
CA LEU A 74 -2.39 -0.14 -6.63
C LEU A 74 -2.59 -1.59 -7.11
N ASP A 75 -3.45 -1.81 -8.11
CA ASP A 75 -3.60 -3.10 -8.80
C ASP A 75 -4.10 -2.86 -10.24
N PRO A 76 -3.16 -2.68 -11.19
CA PRO A 76 -3.49 -2.39 -12.59
C PRO A 76 -4.23 -3.54 -13.28
N ILE A 77 -4.06 -4.78 -12.82
CA ILE A 77 -4.67 -5.96 -13.43
C ILE A 77 -6.17 -5.96 -13.13
N VAL A 78 -6.54 -5.67 -11.88
CA VAL A 78 -7.93 -5.69 -11.42
C VAL A 78 -8.67 -4.38 -11.75
N PHE A 79 -7.99 -3.23 -11.71
CA PHE A 79 -8.60 -1.91 -11.89
C PHE A 79 -8.16 -1.23 -13.20
N GLN A 80 -8.41 -1.88 -14.34
CA GLN A 80 -8.26 -1.25 -15.65
C GLN A 80 -9.26 -0.09 -15.77
N GLU A 81 -8.75 1.14 -15.89
CA GLU A 81 -9.54 2.35 -16.20
C GLU A 81 -9.55 2.62 -17.70
#